data_AF-A0A1X0NKS3-F1
#
_entry.id   AF-A0A1X0NKS3-F1
#
_cell.length_a   1.000
_cell.length_b   1.000
_cell.length_c   1.000
_cell.angle_alpha   90.00
_cell.angle_beta   90.00
_cell.angle_gamma   90.00
#
_symmetry.space_group_name_H-M   'P 1'
#
loop_
_entity.id
_entity.type
_entity.pdbx_description
1 polymer ?
#
loop_
_entity_poly.entity_id
_entity_poly.type
_entity_poly.pdbx_seq_one_letter_code
_entity_poly.pdbx_strand_id
1 'polypeptide(L)'
;MGRGFGRGSRAVIVTHSQGKTGGTKTPRGLRGSRQIKRKRFQQKHDEQKKLEESMGMGETKVTQREKPLAQQVAGIQFAHVVNKRQKGFKQLRRQIIEGVRDLRRRHAEKKKRQAKKSTK
;
A
#
# COMPACT_ATOMS: atom_id res chain seq x y z
N MET A 1 23.52 48.89 -19.07
CA MET A 1 24.42 48.60 -17.93
C MET A 1 24.18 49.65 -16.85
N GLY A 2 23.53 49.30 -15.75
CA GLY A 2 23.30 50.21 -14.61
C GLY A 2 23.65 49.50 -13.31
N ARG A 3 24.65 50.02 -12.60
CA ARG A 3 25.17 49.52 -11.31
C ARG A 3 24.57 50.35 -10.16
N GLY A 4 24.23 49.66 -9.06
CA GLY A 4 24.15 50.21 -7.69
C GLY A 4 22.89 51.02 -7.40
N PHE A 5 22.32 51.08 -6.20
CA PHE A 5 22.71 50.68 -4.85
C PHE A 5 21.41 50.41 -4.08
N GLY A 6 21.35 49.35 -3.27
CA GLY A 6 20.14 49.05 -2.50
C GLY A 6 20.28 47.87 -1.53
N ARG A 7 21.46 47.70 -0.93
CA ARG A 7 21.61 46.82 0.24
C ARG A 7 20.99 47.54 1.44
N GLY A 8 19.67 47.42 1.59
CA GLY A 8 18.99 47.68 2.85
C GLY A 8 19.45 46.65 3.88
N SER A 9 20.02 47.12 4.98
CA SER A 9 20.44 46.32 6.13
C SER A 9 19.27 45.50 6.68
N ARG A 10 19.26 44.19 6.43
CA ARG A 10 18.45 43.25 7.23
C ARG A 10 19.30 42.78 8.40
N ALA A 11 18.86 43.12 9.61
CA ALA A 11 19.47 42.67 10.85
C ALA A 11 19.69 41.14 10.83
N VAL A 12 20.94 40.72 11.02
CA VAL A 12 21.29 39.32 11.23
C VAL A 12 21.02 39.03 12.70
N ILE A 13 19.88 38.42 12.99
CA ILE A 13 19.60 37.87 14.31
C ILE A 13 20.48 36.63 14.46
N VAL A 14 21.54 36.74 15.25
CA VAL A 14 22.35 35.62 15.72
C VAL A 14 21.56 34.90 16.81
N THR A 15 21.10 33.68 16.54
CA THR A 15 20.70 32.75 17.59
C THR A 15 21.52 31.47 17.48
N HIS A 16 22.36 31.26 18.50
CA HIS A 16 23.13 30.04 18.70
C HIS A 16 22.18 28.92 19.16
N SER A 17 21.85 27.99 18.27
CA SER A 17 21.66 26.57 18.60
C SER A 17 21.39 25.79 17.31
N GLN A 18 22.47 25.45 16.61
CA GLN A 18 22.48 24.29 15.73
C GLN A 18 22.37 23.03 16.59
N GLY A 19 21.15 22.73 17.04
CA GLY A 19 20.77 21.46 17.63
C GLY A 19 20.12 20.58 16.56
N LYS A 20 20.94 19.72 15.94
CA LYS A 20 20.60 18.43 15.30
C LYS A 20 19.15 18.27 14.82
N THR A 21 18.96 18.32 13.49
CA THR A 21 17.94 17.63 12.67
C THR A 21 16.86 16.80 13.41
N GLY A 22 16.05 17.44 14.24
CA GLY A 22 14.79 16.94 14.78
C GLY A 22 13.67 17.55 13.96
N GLY A 23 12.91 16.73 13.24
CA GLY A 23 11.96 17.15 12.21
C GLY A 23 11.23 18.45 12.53
N THR A 24 11.44 19.47 11.69
CA THR A 24 10.91 20.83 11.82
C THR A 24 9.39 20.83 11.67
N LYS A 25 8.69 20.40 12.71
CA LYS A 25 7.25 20.62 12.83
C LYS A 25 7.07 22.12 13.00
N THR A 26 6.69 22.80 11.93
CA THR A 26 6.25 24.21 11.96
C THR A 26 5.26 24.39 13.12
N PRO A 27 5.48 25.33 14.05
CA PRO A 27 4.61 25.53 15.20
C PRO A 27 3.22 25.96 14.74
N ARG A 28 2.17 25.62 15.50
CA ARG A 28 0.76 25.74 15.09
C ARG A 28 0.39 27.12 14.51
N GLY A 29 0.92 28.20 15.07
CA GLY A 29 0.67 29.58 14.63
C GLY A 29 1.42 30.02 13.37
N LEU A 30 2.46 29.29 12.96
CA LEU A 30 3.23 29.55 11.72
C LEU A 30 2.88 28.54 10.61
N ARG A 31 1.85 27.71 10.81
CA ARG A 31 1.38 26.76 9.79
C ARG A 31 0.51 27.48 8.79
N GLY A 32 0.73 27.20 7.51
CA GLY A 32 -0.18 27.67 6.46
C GLY A 32 -1.60 27.13 6.65
N SER A 33 -2.60 27.91 6.27
CA SER A 33 -4.03 27.55 6.36
C SER A 33 -4.35 26.18 5.76
N ARG A 34 -3.70 25.83 4.63
CA ARG A 34 -3.82 24.53 3.96
C ARG A 34 -3.33 23.36 4.83
N GLN A 35 -2.23 23.53 5.57
CA GLN A 35 -1.69 22.49 6.46
C GLN A 35 -2.61 22.26 7.66
N ILE A 36 -3.19 23.33 8.20
CA ILE A 36 -4.16 23.26 9.31
C ILE A 36 -5.42 22.51 8.86
N LYS A 37 -5.98 22.87 7.69
CA LYS A 37 -7.16 22.20 7.12
C LYS A 37 -6.90 20.71 6.86
N ARG A 38 -5.75 20.35 6.26
CA ARG A 38 -5.36 18.95 6.02
C ARG A 38 -5.28 18.14 7.32
N LYS A 39 -4.69 18.71 8.38
CA LYS A 39 -4.61 18.03 9.68
C LYS A 39 -5.99 17.81 10.30
N ARG A 40 -6.86 18.82 10.27
CA ARG A 40 -8.24 18.69 10.79
C ARG A 40 -9.03 17.62 10.04
N PHE A 41 -8.88 17.58 8.71
CA PHE A 41 -9.53 16.56 7.88
C PHE A 41 -9.07 15.14 8.24
N GLN A 42 -7.75 14.92 8.37
CA GLN A 42 -7.21 13.63 8.81
C GLN A 42 -7.73 13.22 10.19
N GLN A 43 -7.73 14.15 11.16
CA GLN A 43 -8.24 13.86 12.51
C GLN A 43 -9.72 13.46 12.51
N LYS A 44 -10.57 14.14 11.71
CA LYS A 44 -11.98 13.76 11.58
C LYS A 44 -12.17 12.36 11.01
N HIS A 45 -11.40 12.00 9.99
CA HIS A 45 -11.46 10.65 9.41
C HIS A 45 -10.94 9.59 10.38
N ASP A 46 -9.91 9.90 11.17
CA ASP A 46 -9.42 9.00 12.22
C ASP A 46 -10.45 8.80 13.34
N GLU A 47 -11.17 9.85 13.74
CA GLU A 47 -12.26 9.79 14.73
C GLU A 47 -13.44 8.96 14.21
N GLN A 48 -13.87 9.21 12.98
CA GLN A 48 -14.92 8.42 12.34
C GLN A 48 -14.53 6.94 12.24
N LYS A 49 -13.29 6.66 11.83
CA LYS A 49 -12.78 5.29 11.75
C LYS A 49 -12.74 4.60 13.13
N LYS A 50 -12.33 5.30 14.19
CA LYS A 50 -12.36 4.77 15.55
C LYS A 50 -13.78 4.50 16.05
N LEU A 51 -14.74 5.35 15.67
CA LEU A 51 -16.15 5.12 15.98
C LEU A 51 -16.67 3.88 15.25
N GLU A 52 -16.38 3.73 13.96
CA GLU A 52 -16.71 2.54 13.17
C GLU A 52 -16.09 1.26 13.76
N GLU A 53 -14.84 1.33 14.21
CA GLU A 53 -14.16 0.22 14.92
C GLU A 53 -14.86 -0.11 16.25
N SER A 54 -15.25 0.89 17.04
CA SER A 54 -15.94 0.69 18.33
C SER A 54 -17.36 0.16 18.19
N MET A 55 -18.08 0.52 17.12
CA MET A 55 -19.40 -0.01 16.79
C MET A 55 -19.34 -1.38 16.10
N GLY A 56 -18.14 -1.94 15.91
CA GLY A 56 -17.97 -3.22 15.22
C GLY A 56 -18.36 -3.18 13.73
N MET A 57 -18.49 -1.98 13.14
CA MET A 57 -18.82 -1.79 11.72
C MET A 57 -17.60 -1.90 10.80
N GLY A 58 -16.42 -2.18 11.36
CA GLY A 58 -15.24 -2.48 10.56
C GLY A 58 -15.49 -3.71 9.67
N GLU A 59 -14.92 -3.70 8.45
CA GLU A 59 -14.93 -4.87 7.58
C GLU A 59 -14.49 -6.09 8.37
N THR A 60 -15.42 -7.02 8.60
CA THR A 60 -15.09 -8.32 9.16
C THR A 60 -14.15 -8.97 8.15
N LYS A 61 -12.86 -8.90 8.45
CA LYS A 61 -11.85 -9.70 7.76
C LYS A 61 -12.15 -11.13 8.15
N VAL A 62 -13.14 -11.73 7.50
CA VAL A 62 -13.32 -13.17 7.44
C VAL A 62 -11.96 -13.64 6.97
N THR A 63 -11.20 -14.19 7.91
CA THR A 63 -9.91 -14.78 7.64
C THR A 63 -10.27 -15.99 6.82
N GLN A 64 -10.39 -15.79 5.50
CA GLN A 64 -10.59 -16.86 4.56
C GLN A 64 -9.36 -17.73 4.73
N ARG A 65 -9.51 -18.78 5.54
CA ARG A 65 -8.47 -19.78 5.72
C ARG A 65 -8.07 -20.18 4.32
N GLU A 66 -6.79 -19.98 4.02
CA GLU A 66 -6.31 -20.19 2.68
C GLU A 66 -6.55 -21.66 2.35
N LYS A 67 -7.37 -21.88 1.32
CA LYS A 67 -7.72 -23.24 0.89
C LYS A 67 -6.42 -24.01 0.61
N PRO A 68 -6.33 -25.31 0.92
CA PRO A 68 -5.19 -26.11 0.54
C PRO A 68 -4.95 -26.05 -0.97
N LEU A 69 -3.68 -26.20 -1.40
CA LEU A 69 -3.27 -26.08 -2.80
C LEU A 69 -4.15 -26.90 -3.76
N ALA A 70 -4.51 -28.13 -3.36
CA ALA A 70 -5.36 -29.01 -4.15
C ALA A 70 -6.76 -28.42 -4.39
N GLN A 71 -7.37 -27.82 -3.38
CA GLN A 71 -8.68 -27.20 -3.49
C GLN A 71 -8.62 -25.89 -4.29
N GLN A 72 -7.50 -25.16 -4.24
CA GLN A 72 -7.29 -23.99 -5.10
C GLN A 72 -7.19 -24.40 -6.58
N VAL A 73 -6.48 -25.48 -6.88
CA VAL A 73 -6.37 -26.03 -8.25
C VAL A 73 -7.73 -26.51 -8.75
N ALA A 74 -8.51 -27.21 -7.92
CA ALA A 74 -9.85 -27.66 -8.29
C ALA A 74 -10.85 -26.51 -8.52
N GLY A 75 -10.63 -25.35 -7.88
CA GLY A 75 -11.46 -24.16 -8.06
C GLY A 75 -11.13 -23.32 -9.28
N ILE A 76 -10.09 -23.67 -10.06
CA ILE A 76 -9.75 -22.90 -11.27
C ILE A 76 -10.82 -23.17 -12.33
N GLN A 77 -11.53 -22.13 -12.71
CA GLN A 77 -12.48 -22.18 -13.82
C GLN A 77 -11.71 -22.01 -15.14
N PHE A 78 -11.97 -22.90 -16.09
CA PHE A 78 -11.41 -22.82 -17.43
C PHE A 78 -12.51 -22.58 -18.45
N ALA A 79 -12.17 -21.99 -19.59
CA ALA A 79 -13.12 -21.74 -20.66
C ALA A 79 -13.73 -23.07 -21.14
N HIS A 80 -15.07 -23.14 -21.15
CA HIS A 80 -15.79 -24.29 -21.69
C HIS A 80 -15.65 -24.30 -23.22
N VAL A 81 -14.88 -25.25 -23.77
CA VAL A 81 -14.67 -25.36 -25.22
C VAL A 81 -15.87 -26.06 -25.85
N VAL A 82 -16.81 -25.28 -26.39
CA VAL A 82 -18.09 -25.78 -26.94
C VAL A 82 -17.93 -26.48 -28.30
N ASN A 83 -16.83 -26.25 -29.02
CA ASN A 83 -16.59 -26.86 -30.33
C ASN A 83 -15.39 -27.80 -30.29
N LYS A 84 -15.58 -29.07 -30.64
CA LYS A 84 -14.59 -30.17 -30.66
C LYS A 84 -13.39 -29.95 -31.62
N ARG A 85 -13.12 -28.72 -32.06
CA ARG A 85 -11.99 -28.37 -32.91
C ARG A 85 -10.70 -28.49 -32.09
N GLN A 86 -9.74 -29.29 -32.57
CA GLN A 86 -8.44 -29.52 -31.91
C GLN A 86 -7.70 -28.24 -31.50
N LYS A 87 -7.85 -27.13 -32.24
CA LYS A 87 -7.27 -25.82 -31.89
C LYS A 87 -7.73 -25.31 -30.51
N GLY A 88 -8.99 -25.55 -30.13
CA GLY A 88 -9.53 -25.15 -28.83
C GLY A 88 -8.98 -25.99 -27.67
N PHE A 89 -8.83 -27.31 -27.85
CA PHE A 89 -8.28 -28.19 -26.81
C PHE A 89 -6.80 -27.93 -26.53
N LYS A 90 -5.99 -27.62 -27.56
CA LYS A 90 -4.58 -27.24 -27.37
C LYS A 90 -4.45 -25.95 -26.55
N GLN A 91 -5.29 -24.96 -26.83
CA GLN A 91 -5.32 -23.70 -26.08
C GLN A 91 -5.81 -23.91 -24.64
N LEU A 92 -6.88 -24.69 -24.45
CA LEU A 92 -7.39 -25.05 -23.12
C LEU A 92 -6.33 -25.78 -22.29
N ARG A 93 -5.65 -26.77 -22.88
CA ARG A 93 -4.55 -27.49 -22.21
C ARG A 93 -3.44 -26.53 -21.78
N ARG A 94 -3.09 -25.56 -22.63
CA ARG A 94 -2.10 -24.54 -22.31
C ARG A 94 -2.54 -23.67 -21.13
N GLN A 95 -3.79 -23.20 -21.14
CA GLN A 95 -4.38 -22.42 -20.03
C GLN A 95 -4.40 -23.19 -18.71
N ILE A 96 -4.74 -24.49 -18.75
CA ILE A 96 -4.71 -25.35 -17.57
C ILE A 96 -3.29 -25.46 -17.01
N ILE A 97 -2.32 -25.78 -17.87
CA ILE A 97 -0.92 -25.95 -17.45
C ILE A 97 -0.35 -24.64 -16.90
N GLU A 98 -0.56 -23.52 -17.59
CA GLU A 98 -0.07 -22.20 -17.17
C GLU A 98 -0.71 -21.77 -15.84
N GLY A 99 -2.04 -21.90 -15.70
CA GLY A 99 -2.76 -21.58 -14.48
C GLY A 99 -2.31 -22.39 -13.27
N VAL A 100 -2.15 -23.72 -13.43
CA VAL A 100 -1.66 -24.59 -12.35
C VAL A 100 -0.20 -24.29 -12.02
N ARG A 101 0.65 -24.05 -13.03
CA ARG A 101 2.07 -23.74 -12.83
C ARG A 101 2.25 -22.45 -12.04
N ASP A 102 1.52 -21.41 -12.39
CA ASP A 102 1.58 -20.12 -11.70
C ASP A 102 1.09 -20.22 -10.25
N LEU A 103 0.03 -20.99 -10.01
CA LEU A 103 -0.50 -21.22 -8.67
C LEU A 103 0.51 -21.97 -7.80
N ARG A 104 1.14 -23.04 -8.33
CA ARG A 104 2.22 -23.76 -7.65
C ARG A 104 3.42 -22.85 -7.36
N ARG A 105 3.79 -21.98 -8.31
CA ARG A 105 4.90 -21.02 -8.12
C ARG A 105 4.62 -20.06 -6.97
N ARG A 106 3.43 -19.45 -6.96
CA ARG A 106 3.01 -18.54 -5.87
C ARG A 106 3.00 -19.24 -4.52
N HIS A 107 2.51 -20.48 -4.45
CA HIS A 107 2.50 -21.26 -3.21
C HIS A 107 3.93 -21.57 -2.71
N ALA A 108 4.84 -21.96 -3.61
CA ALA A 108 6.24 -22.19 -3.26
C ALA A 108 6.95 -20.91 -2.80
N GLU A 109 6.75 -19.79 -3.50
CA GLU A 109 7.29 -18.48 -3.09
C GLU A 109 6.77 -18.06 -1.72
N LYS A 110 5.48 -18.29 -1.45
CA LYS A 110 4.88 -18.02 -0.15
C LYS A 110 5.47 -18.86 0.97
N LYS A 111 5.63 -20.18 0.75
CA LYS A 111 6.29 -21.08 1.70
C LYS A 111 7.74 -20.65 1.98
N LYS A 112 8.48 -20.24 0.94
CA LYS A 112 9.84 -19.68 1.11
C LYS A 112 9.85 -18.39 1.93
N ARG A 113 8.89 -17.48 1.71
CA ARG A 113 8.76 -16.24 2.49
C ARG A 113 8.41 -16.51 3.96
N GLN A 114 7.54 -17.48 4.23
CA GLN A 114 7.19 -17.89 5.60
C GLN A 114 8.41 -18.49 6.31
N ALA A 115 9.13 -19.41 5.66
CA ALA A 115 10.35 -20.01 6.22
C ALA A 115 11.42 -18.95 6.57
N LYS A 116 11.63 -17.95 5.69
CA LYS A 116 12.57 -16.85 5.97
C LYS A 116 12.16 -15.94 7.13
N LYS A 117 10.85 -15.86 7.44
CA LYS A 117 10.34 -15.07 8.55
C LYS A 117 10.41 -15.81 9.87
N SER A 118 10.29 -17.14 9.86
CA SER A 118 10.40 -17.96 11.07
C SER A 118 11.85 -18.18 11.53
N THR A 119 12.83 -18.01 10.65
CA THR A 119 14.26 -18.12 10.97
C THR A 119 14.91 -16.78 11.35
N LYS A 120 14.12 -15.72 11.52
CA LYS A 120 14.55 -14.41 12.03
C LYS A 120 13.92 -14.19 13.40
#